data_AF-W9ZKG8-F1
#
_entry.id   AF-W9ZKG8-F1
#
_cell.length_a   1.000
_cell.length_b   1.000
_cell.length_c   1.000
_cell.angle_alpha   90.00
_cell.angle_beta   90.00
_cell.angle_gamma   90.00
#
_symmetry.space_group_name_H-M   'P 1'
#
loop_
_entity.id
_entity.type
_entity.pdbx_description
1 polymer ?
#
loop_
_entity_poly.entity_id
_entity_poly.type
_entity_poly.pdbx_seq_one_letter_code
_entity_poly.pdbx_strand_id
1 'polypeptide(L)'
;MDLYTLPNATEPPQPTASPISIPSILSATTLTVFLISLVYWCVQDFRLYISLGPGGPPYNIWGWLLTSFIVRPFTLAADETTWTGDYPDTGCHKEIEALPERARGRPVVLGIAPQRQLTQLAEPDMNKRVLSLLSSAVQNNPKLLQQRLSEFEKHHIALFVHPSLFSKPANLPETAIRSRGELGHIHDETSLHLYFSPADAKVIIEKGWAERHRCARTQPWWFGCKKFMFKIGDTFLLLYAPRDEAEFGVLKTLIRASARFMTGQEDIAEP
;
A
#
# COMPACT_ATOMS: atom_id res chain seq x y z
N MET A 1 3.64 -27.49 95.97
CA MET A 1 2.53 -28.19 95.30
C MET A 1 1.60 -27.10 94.82
N ASP A 2 1.38 -26.78 93.54
CA ASP A 2 1.80 -27.31 92.23
C ASP A 2 1.79 -26.06 91.31
N LEU A 3 2.86 -25.57 90.67
CA LEU A 3 3.61 -26.03 89.49
C LEU A 3 2.76 -26.57 88.32
N TYR A 4 2.81 -25.79 87.21
CA TYR A 4 2.36 -26.06 85.83
C TYR A 4 0.85 -25.90 85.57
N THR A 5 0.36 -24.81 84.96
CA THR A 5 0.52 -24.55 83.52
C THR A 5 0.05 -23.12 83.19
N LEU A 6 0.96 -22.23 82.82
CA LEU A 6 0.64 -21.02 82.05
C LEU A 6 1.15 -21.27 80.62
N PRO A 7 0.29 -21.31 79.59
CA PRO A 7 0.76 -21.35 78.22
C PRO A 7 1.46 -20.03 77.89
N ASN A 8 2.76 -20.18 77.76
CA ASN A 8 3.79 -19.34 77.18
C ASN A 8 3.29 -18.26 76.20
N ALA A 9 3.27 -17.00 76.64
CA ALA A 9 3.13 -15.84 75.76
C ALA A 9 4.48 -15.51 75.08
N THR A 10 4.95 -16.36 74.16
CA THR A 10 6.10 -16.07 73.30
C THR A 10 5.97 -16.71 71.92
N GLU A 11 4.81 -16.55 71.26
CA GLU A 11 4.80 -16.58 69.80
C GLU A 11 4.88 -15.14 69.28
N PRO A 12 5.94 -14.76 68.54
CA PRO A 12 5.96 -13.47 67.87
C PRO A 12 4.83 -13.43 66.83
N PRO A 13 4.17 -12.28 66.62
CA PRO A 13 3.11 -12.18 65.62
C PRO A 13 3.64 -12.66 64.27
N GLN A 14 2.99 -13.65 63.66
CA GLN A 14 3.31 -14.05 62.28
C GLN A 14 3.21 -12.82 61.38
N PRO A 15 4.19 -12.59 60.48
CA PRO A 15 4.12 -11.47 59.56
C PRO A 15 2.87 -11.61 58.70
N THR A 16 1.91 -10.72 58.96
CA THR A 16 0.72 -10.54 58.14
C THR A 16 1.16 -10.10 56.74
N ALA A 17 0.45 -10.62 55.73
CA ALA A 17 0.70 -10.50 54.30
C ALA A 17 1.57 -9.32 53.86
N SER A 18 2.61 -9.62 53.09
CA SER A 18 3.53 -8.65 52.49
C SER A 18 2.81 -7.44 51.90
N PRO A 19 3.17 -6.20 52.28
CA PRO A 19 2.62 -5.03 51.62
C PRO A 19 3.10 -5.05 50.16
N ILE A 20 2.19 -4.91 49.22
CA ILE A 20 2.49 -4.87 47.78
C ILE A 20 3.61 -3.85 47.58
N SER A 21 4.78 -4.31 47.13
CA SER A 21 5.95 -3.45 47.02
C SER A 21 5.71 -2.36 45.97
N ILE A 22 6.21 -1.14 46.21
CA ILE A 22 6.10 -0.01 45.25
C ILE A 22 6.53 -0.42 43.82
N PRO A 23 7.62 -1.21 43.62
CA PRO A 23 7.98 -1.74 42.31
C PRO A 23 6.90 -2.61 41.65
N SER A 24 6.16 -3.42 42.43
CA SER A 24 5.05 -4.24 41.92
C SER A 24 3.87 -3.37 41.45
N ILE A 25 3.55 -2.30 42.19
CA ILE A 25 2.48 -1.34 41.81
C ILE A 25 2.87 -0.60 40.52
N LEU A 26 4.12 -0.15 40.42
CA LEU A 26 4.62 0.55 39.24
C LEU A 26 4.65 -0.36 38.00
N SER A 27 5.05 -1.61 38.18
CA SER A 27 5.08 -2.62 37.12
C SER A 27 3.67 -2.97 36.61
N ALA A 28 2.72 -3.19 37.54
CA ALA A 28 1.32 -3.42 37.20
C ALA A 28 0.72 -2.22 36.46
N THR A 29 0.93 -1.00 36.96
CA THR A 29 0.44 0.24 36.33
C THR A 29 0.98 0.40 34.92
N THR A 30 2.29 0.19 34.72
CA THR A 30 2.94 0.30 33.40
C THR A 30 2.37 -0.72 32.42
N LEU A 31 2.20 -1.97 32.86
CA LEU A 31 1.58 -3.03 32.05
C LEU A 31 0.14 -2.67 31.69
N THR A 32 -0.65 -2.15 32.64
CA THR A 32 -2.04 -1.74 32.38
C THR A 32 -2.10 -0.60 31.36
N VAL A 33 -1.28 0.45 31.51
CA VAL A 33 -1.23 1.57 30.55
C VAL A 33 -0.80 1.08 29.16
N PHE A 34 0.19 0.19 29.10
CA PHE A 34 0.63 -0.43 27.84
C PHE A 34 -0.51 -1.22 27.18
N LEU A 35 -1.19 -2.09 27.93
CA LEU A 35 -2.31 -2.89 27.40
C LEU A 35 -3.46 -2.01 26.92
N ILE A 36 -3.83 -0.97 27.68
CA ILE A 36 -4.87 0.00 27.27
C ILE A 36 -4.45 0.71 25.99
N SER A 37 -3.21 1.17 25.90
CA SER A 37 -2.69 1.87 24.72
C SER A 37 -2.64 0.96 23.50
N LEU A 38 -2.24 -0.30 23.67
CA LEU A 38 -2.22 -1.32 22.63
C LEU A 38 -3.64 -1.63 22.13
N VAL A 39 -4.59 -1.85 23.05
CA VAL A 39 -5.99 -2.07 22.68
C VAL A 39 -6.57 -0.87 21.96
N TYR A 40 -6.32 0.35 22.46
CA TYR A 40 -6.76 1.57 21.80
C TYR A 40 -6.19 1.68 20.38
N TRP A 41 -4.89 1.45 20.21
CA TRP A 41 -4.24 1.45 18.90
C TRP A 41 -4.85 0.40 17.97
N CYS A 42 -5.04 -0.85 18.42
CA CYS A 42 -5.68 -1.90 17.64
C CYS A 42 -7.11 -1.51 17.20
N VAL A 43 -7.88 -0.89 18.10
CA VAL A 43 -9.24 -0.41 17.78
C VAL A 43 -9.19 0.68 16.72
N GLN A 44 -8.30 1.66 16.83
CA GLN A 44 -8.18 2.73 15.82
C GLN A 44 -7.67 2.20 14.49
N ASP A 45 -6.67 1.33 14.49
CA ASP A 45 -6.11 0.72 13.28
C ASP A 45 -7.13 -0.17 12.57
N PHE A 46 -7.94 -0.92 13.32
CA PHE A 46 -9.04 -1.69 12.76
C PHE A 46 -10.16 -0.80 12.21
N ARG A 47 -10.54 0.27 12.92
CA ARG A 47 -11.51 1.25 12.42
C ARG A 47 -11.04 1.91 11.13
N LEU A 48 -9.76 2.28 11.06
CA LEU A 48 -9.14 2.79 9.85
C LEU A 48 -9.25 1.75 8.73
N TYR A 49 -8.83 0.50 8.97
CA TYR A 49 -8.90 -0.58 7.99
C TYR A 49 -10.31 -0.76 7.41
N ILE A 50 -11.35 -0.76 8.26
CA ILE A 50 -12.73 -0.85 7.83
C ILE A 50 -13.19 0.43 7.09
N SER A 51 -12.74 1.61 7.51
CA SER A 51 -13.11 2.87 6.85
C SER A 51 -12.55 3.01 5.42
N LEU A 52 -11.47 2.30 5.10
CA LEU A 52 -10.85 2.30 3.77
C LEU A 52 -11.65 1.46 2.73
N GLY A 53 -12.68 0.74 3.17
CA GLY A 53 -13.54 -0.08 2.33
C GLY A 53 -12.94 -1.45 1.99
N PRO A 54 -13.58 -2.22 1.09
CA PRO A 54 -13.06 -3.50 0.64
C PRO A 54 -11.79 -3.33 -0.20
N GLY A 55 -10.97 -4.39 -0.29
CA GLY A 55 -9.79 -4.44 -1.16
C GLY A 55 -9.29 -5.88 -1.32
N GLY A 56 -8.01 -6.06 -1.63
CA GLY A 56 -7.43 -7.40 -1.80
C GLY A 56 -7.63 -8.36 -0.60
N PRO A 57 -7.29 -7.95 0.64
CA PRO A 57 -7.56 -8.74 1.85
C PRO A 57 -9.04 -8.75 2.25
N PRO A 58 -9.50 -9.76 3.03
CA PRO A 58 -10.89 -9.83 3.47
C PRO A 58 -11.35 -8.59 4.26
N TYR A 59 -12.52 -8.05 3.94
CA TYR A 59 -13.08 -6.88 4.64
C TYR A 59 -13.70 -7.24 6.00
N ASN A 60 -12.85 -7.69 6.93
CA ASN A 60 -13.21 -8.07 8.29
C ASN A 60 -11.95 -8.11 9.19
N ILE A 61 -12.10 -8.55 10.44
CA ILE A 61 -11.00 -8.63 11.42
C ILE A 61 -9.84 -9.53 10.97
N TRP A 62 -10.09 -10.56 10.16
CA TRP A 62 -9.04 -11.45 9.67
C TRP A 62 -8.16 -10.78 8.62
N GLY A 63 -8.75 -10.01 7.71
CA GLY A 63 -7.96 -9.23 6.76
C GLY A 63 -7.18 -8.11 7.43
N TRP A 64 -7.74 -7.49 8.48
CA TRP A 64 -7.00 -6.55 9.33
C TRP A 64 -5.80 -7.22 10.02
N LEU A 65 -6.00 -8.37 10.68
CA LEU A 65 -4.91 -9.11 11.33
C LEU A 65 -3.80 -9.48 10.34
N LEU A 66 -4.18 -9.98 9.16
CA LEU A 66 -3.24 -10.29 8.09
C LEU A 66 -2.47 -9.03 7.67
N THR A 67 -3.17 -7.92 7.42
CA THR A 67 -2.55 -6.70 6.91
C THR A 67 -1.64 -6.06 7.97
N SER A 68 -2.09 -5.92 9.21
CA SER A 68 -1.38 -5.18 10.26
C SER A 68 -0.24 -5.97 10.90
N PHE A 69 -0.31 -7.30 10.96
CA PHE A 69 0.70 -8.12 11.64
C PHE A 69 1.53 -9.00 10.70
N ILE A 70 1.01 -9.37 9.53
CA ILE A 70 1.73 -10.24 8.58
C ILE A 70 2.26 -9.45 7.40
N VAL A 71 1.49 -8.51 6.84
CA VAL A 71 1.93 -7.73 5.66
C VAL A 71 2.76 -6.53 6.09
N ARG A 72 2.23 -5.68 6.99
CA ARG A 72 2.81 -4.39 7.41
C ARG A 72 4.28 -4.44 7.81
N PRO A 73 4.77 -5.43 8.56
CA PRO A 73 6.19 -5.51 8.86
C PRO A 73 7.01 -5.44 7.57
N PHE A 74 6.53 -6.06 6.49
CA PHE A 74 7.26 -6.22 5.23
C PHE A 74 7.07 -5.11 4.22
N THR A 75 6.43 -4.03 4.63
CA THR A 75 6.17 -2.87 3.80
C THR A 75 7.16 -1.75 4.08
N LEU A 76 7.26 -0.80 3.15
CA LEU A 76 7.92 0.48 3.37
C LEU A 76 7.26 1.22 4.54
N ALA A 77 8.06 2.04 5.23
CA ALA A 77 7.52 3.01 6.16
C ALA A 77 6.63 4.01 5.41
N ALA A 78 5.69 4.65 6.11
CA ALA A 78 4.71 5.53 5.48
C ALA A 78 5.36 6.78 4.86
N ASP A 79 6.46 7.24 5.44
CA ASP A 79 7.26 8.38 5.01
C ASP A 79 8.28 8.03 3.89
N GLU A 80 8.50 6.75 3.63
CA GLU A 80 9.40 6.29 2.56
C GLU A 80 8.71 6.13 1.20
N THR A 81 7.38 6.26 1.13
CA THR A 81 6.61 6.08 -0.12
C THR A 81 6.96 7.10 -1.20
N THR A 82 7.53 8.24 -0.83
CA THR A 82 7.96 9.30 -1.76
C THR A 82 9.46 9.33 -2.01
N TRP A 83 10.24 8.46 -1.38
CA TRP A 83 11.68 8.39 -1.59
C TRP A 83 12.00 7.63 -2.89
N THR A 84 12.90 8.17 -3.70
CA THR A 84 13.23 7.69 -5.06
C THR A 84 14.72 7.39 -5.25
N GLY A 85 15.53 7.45 -4.19
CA GLY A 85 16.98 7.30 -4.29
C GLY A 85 17.46 5.90 -4.71
N ASP A 86 16.56 4.92 -4.72
CA ASP A 86 16.78 3.56 -5.20
C ASP A 86 16.37 3.34 -6.66
N TYR A 87 15.79 4.34 -7.33
CA TYR A 87 15.47 4.30 -8.75
C TYR A 87 16.58 4.95 -9.60
N PRO A 88 16.79 4.46 -10.85
CA PRO A 88 17.85 4.95 -11.72
C PRO A 88 17.61 6.41 -12.13
N ASP A 89 18.71 7.16 -12.29
CA ASP A 89 18.69 8.56 -12.74
C ASP A 89 18.51 8.72 -14.26
N THR A 90 18.63 7.65 -15.03
CA THR A 90 18.61 7.68 -16.50
C THR A 90 17.61 6.66 -17.06
N GLY A 91 17.14 6.92 -18.29
CA GLY A 91 16.19 6.07 -19.00
C GLY A 91 14.73 6.45 -18.81
N CYS A 92 14.45 7.65 -18.29
CA CYS A 92 13.10 8.20 -18.25
C CYS A 92 12.63 8.54 -19.67
N HIS A 93 11.35 8.32 -19.96
CA HIS A 93 10.78 8.70 -21.24
C HIS A 93 10.59 10.23 -21.33
N LYS A 94 10.86 10.78 -22.52
CA LYS A 94 10.82 12.23 -22.75
C LYS A 94 9.47 12.87 -22.40
N GLU A 95 8.37 12.18 -22.66
CA GLU A 95 7.04 12.67 -22.27
C GLU A 95 6.83 12.73 -20.75
N ILE A 96 7.46 11.83 -19.99
CA ILE A 96 7.41 11.81 -18.52
C ILE A 96 8.32 12.93 -17.97
N GLU A 97 9.50 13.10 -18.56
CA GLU A 97 10.39 14.24 -18.29
C GLU A 97 9.74 15.58 -18.63
N ALA A 98 8.83 15.63 -19.60
CA ALA A 98 8.11 16.84 -19.99
C ALA A 98 6.86 17.15 -19.14
N LEU A 99 6.42 16.23 -18.27
CA LEU A 99 5.26 16.50 -17.41
C LEU A 99 5.48 17.74 -16.53
N PRO A 100 4.46 18.57 -16.28
CA PRO A 100 4.59 19.66 -15.31
C PRO A 100 4.72 19.09 -13.89
N GLU A 101 5.23 19.90 -12.97
CA GLU A 101 5.06 19.63 -11.54
C GLU A 101 3.57 19.70 -11.18
N ARG A 102 3.12 18.83 -10.27
CA ARG A 102 1.73 18.84 -9.84
C ARG A 102 1.43 20.10 -9.04
N ALA A 103 0.43 20.86 -9.47
CA ALA A 103 0.18 22.22 -8.98
C ALA A 103 -0.16 22.34 -7.48
N ARG A 104 -0.74 21.32 -6.86
CA ARG A 104 -0.87 21.28 -5.38
C ARG A 104 -0.03 20.15 -4.80
N GLY A 105 0.28 20.30 -3.52
CA GLY A 105 0.96 19.27 -2.73
C GLY A 105 0.19 17.93 -2.72
N ARG A 106 0.86 16.93 -2.15
CA ARG A 106 0.36 15.54 -2.10
C ARG A 106 -0.93 15.44 -1.27
N PRO A 107 -1.90 14.61 -1.68
CA PRO A 107 -3.04 14.30 -0.86
C PRO A 107 -2.63 13.38 0.29
N VAL A 108 -3.45 13.33 1.33
CA VAL A 108 -3.38 12.31 2.37
C VAL A 108 -3.79 10.96 1.78
N VAL A 109 -2.89 9.99 1.87
CA VAL A 109 -3.11 8.59 1.51
C VAL A 109 -2.85 7.73 2.75
N LEU A 110 -3.75 6.79 3.03
CA LEU A 110 -3.61 5.86 4.16
C LEU A 110 -3.86 4.41 3.71
N GLY A 111 -3.41 3.49 4.54
CA GLY A 111 -3.58 2.06 4.32
C GLY A 111 -2.35 1.37 3.75
N ILE A 112 -2.52 0.07 3.46
CA ILE A 112 -1.53 -0.80 2.83
C ILE A 112 -2.26 -1.64 1.79
N ALA A 113 -3.27 -2.37 2.23
CA ALA A 113 -4.17 -3.15 1.40
C ALA A 113 -5.49 -3.31 2.19
N PRO A 114 -6.55 -2.53 1.89
CA PRO A 114 -6.58 -1.47 0.86
C PRO A 114 -5.67 -0.27 1.19
N GLN A 115 -5.23 0.43 0.14
CA GLN A 115 -4.61 1.76 0.18
C GLN A 115 -5.58 2.73 -0.49
N ARG A 116 -5.84 3.89 0.13
CA ARG A 116 -6.81 4.88 -0.37
C ARG A 116 -6.30 6.30 -0.28
N GLN A 117 -6.69 7.11 -1.26
CA GLN A 117 -6.57 8.56 -1.18
C GLN A 117 -7.76 9.16 -0.42
N LEU A 118 -7.51 9.94 0.63
CA LEU A 118 -8.54 10.46 1.54
C LEU A 118 -8.85 11.95 1.36
N THR A 119 -8.05 12.67 0.58
CA THR A 119 -8.22 14.11 0.33
C THR A 119 -7.95 14.43 -1.12
N GLN A 120 -8.32 15.63 -1.57
CA GLN A 120 -8.21 16.04 -2.98
C GLN A 120 -8.89 15.05 -3.94
N LEU A 121 -10.04 14.54 -3.51
CA LEU A 121 -10.81 13.55 -4.28
C LEU A 121 -11.30 14.18 -5.59
N ALA A 122 -11.42 13.36 -6.62
CA ALA A 122 -11.97 13.82 -7.89
C ALA A 122 -13.48 14.04 -7.79
N GLU A 123 -14.01 14.91 -8.65
CA GLU A 123 -15.45 15.05 -8.82
C GLU A 123 -16.07 13.75 -9.34
N PRO A 124 -17.32 13.40 -8.98
CA PRO A 124 -17.93 12.11 -9.30
C PRO A 124 -17.91 11.73 -10.79
N ASP A 125 -18.01 12.71 -11.69
CA ASP A 125 -17.99 12.45 -13.13
C ASP A 125 -16.58 12.15 -13.66
N MET A 126 -15.52 12.52 -12.93
CA MET A 126 -14.15 12.19 -13.31
C MET A 126 -13.91 10.68 -13.30
N ASN A 127 -14.49 9.95 -12.34
CA ASN A 127 -14.35 8.50 -12.28
C ASN A 127 -14.83 7.82 -13.58
N LYS A 128 -16.01 8.22 -14.08
CA LYS A 128 -16.57 7.74 -15.36
C LYS A 128 -15.65 8.06 -16.53
N ARG A 129 -15.03 9.24 -16.54
CA ARG A 129 -14.11 9.66 -17.59
C ARG A 129 -12.80 8.86 -17.56
N VAL A 130 -12.26 8.57 -16.38
CA VAL A 130 -11.09 7.71 -16.23
C VAL A 130 -11.42 6.28 -16.63
N LEU A 131 -12.59 5.74 -16.23
CA LEU A 131 -13.04 4.43 -16.71
C LEU A 131 -13.14 4.38 -18.24
N SER A 132 -13.73 5.42 -18.86
CA SER A 132 -13.76 5.55 -20.32
C SER A 132 -12.37 5.60 -20.93
N LEU A 133 -11.43 6.29 -20.30
CA LEU A 133 -10.03 6.38 -20.73
C LEU A 133 -9.34 5.00 -20.70
N LEU A 134 -9.55 4.21 -19.63
CA LEU A 134 -9.04 2.84 -19.56
C LEU A 134 -9.65 1.97 -20.68
N SER A 135 -10.95 2.10 -20.94
CA SER A 135 -11.60 1.38 -22.03
C SER A 135 -11.07 1.80 -23.41
N SER A 136 -10.84 3.10 -23.65
CA SER A 136 -10.21 3.58 -24.89
C SER A 136 -8.79 3.04 -25.06
N ALA A 137 -8.00 2.97 -23.98
CA ALA A 137 -6.66 2.38 -24.02
C ALA A 137 -6.68 0.96 -24.59
N VAL A 138 -7.66 0.15 -24.18
CA VAL A 138 -7.84 -1.23 -24.68
C VAL A 138 -8.36 -1.24 -26.11
N GLN A 139 -9.36 -0.41 -26.44
CA GLN A 139 -9.94 -0.35 -27.79
C GLN A 139 -8.90 0.07 -28.85
N ASN A 140 -8.00 0.99 -28.50
CA ASN A 140 -6.96 1.47 -29.39
C ASN A 140 -5.76 0.51 -29.47
N ASN A 141 -5.60 -0.38 -28.48
CA ASN A 141 -4.48 -1.34 -28.39
C ASN A 141 -4.96 -2.79 -28.14
N PRO A 142 -5.91 -3.34 -28.93
CA PRO A 142 -6.63 -4.58 -28.58
C PRO A 142 -5.76 -5.84 -28.63
N LYS A 143 -4.59 -5.77 -29.26
CA LYS A 143 -3.60 -6.87 -29.32
C LYS A 143 -2.60 -6.84 -28.17
N LEU A 144 -2.54 -5.73 -27.42
CA LEU A 144 -1.53 -5.46 -26.40
C LEU A 144 -2.13 -5.36 -25.00
N LEU A 145 -3.35 -4.83 -24.90
CA LEU A 145 -4.05 -4.61 -23.65
C LEU A 145 -5.38 -5.36 -23.60
N GLN A 146 -5.86 -5.63 -22.40
CA GLN A 146 -7.20 -6.12 -22.11
C GLN A 146 -7.70 -5.51 -20.80
N GLN A 147 -9.01 -5.52 -20.58
CA GLN A 147 -9.65 -5.06 -19.35
C GLN A 147 -10.28 -6.24 -18.63
N ARG A 148 -10.08 -6.36 -17.32
CA ARG A 148 -10.74 -7.35 -16.45
C ARG A 148 -10.77 -6.88 -15.01
N LEU A 149 -11.43 -7.64 -14.14
CA LEU A 149 -11.40 -7.38 -12.70
C LEU A 149 -9.97 -7.57 -12.16
N SER A 150 -9.53 -6.66 -11.30
CA SER A 150 -8.19 -6.69 -10.69
C SER A 150 -7.95 -7.96 -9.87
N GLU A 151 -6.76 -8.55 -9.98
CA GLU A 151 -6.33 -9.65 -9.11
C GLU A 151 -5.85 -9.14 -7.75
N PHE A 152 -5.27 -7.93 -7.70
CA PHE A 152 -4.82 -7.30 -6.46
C PHE A 152 -5.99 -6.74 -5.64
N GLU A 153 -6.87 -5.98 -6.28
CA GLU A 153 -7.96 -5.25 -5.63
C GLU A 153 -9.25 -6.06 -5.55
N LYS A 154 -9.48 -6.99 -6.50
CA LYS A 154 -10.64 -7.90 -6.58
C LYS A 154 -12.01 -7.27 -6.78
N HIS A 155 -12.14 -5.95 -6.68
CA HIS A 155 -13.43 -5.26 -6.73
C HIS A 155 -13.50 -4.24 -7.89
N HIS A 156 -12.35 -3.73 -8.33
CA HIS A 156 -12.29 -2.72 -9.38
C HIS A 156 -11.71 -3.23 -10.68
N ILE A 157 -12.05 -2.51 -11.75
CA ILE A 157 -11.51 -2.71 -13.09
C ILE A 157 -10.00 -2.43 -13.11
N ALA A 158 -9.26 -3.31 -13.79
CA ALA A 158 -7.85 -3.14 -14.10
C ALA A 158 -7.57 -3.27 -15.59
N LEU A 159 -6.46 -2.66 -15.99
CA LEU A 159 -5.79 -2.91 -17.25
C LEU A 159 -4.80 -4.06 -17.10
N PHE A 160 -4.78 -4.91 -18.12
CA PHE A 160 -3.89 -6.06 -18.18
C PHE A 160 -3.18 -6.17 -19.52
N VAL A 161 -1.98 -6.72 -19.49
CA VAL A 161 -1.24 -7.14 -20.68
C VAL A 161 -2.05 -8.23 -21.37
N HIS A 162 -2.20 -8.13 -22.69
CA HIS A 162 -2.98 -9.09 -23.46
C HIS A 162 -2.32 -10.48 -23.42
N PRO A 163 -3.10 -11.58 -23.27
CA PRO A 163 -2.55 -12.92 -23.05
C PRO A 163 -1.62 -13.40 -24.17
N SER A 164 -1.82 -12.91 -25.40
CA SER A 164 -0.97 -13.27 -26.56
C SER A 164 0.51 -12.92 -26.36
N LEU A 165 0.83 -11.88 -25.58
CA LEU A 165 2.21 -11.48 -25.34
C LEU A 165 2.95 -12.45 -24.41
N PHE A 166 2.24 -13.20 -23.57
CA PHE A 166 2.82 -14.22 -22.69
C PHE A 166 3.33 -15.45 -23.44
N SER A 167 3.02 -15.59 -24.74
CA SER A 167 3.64 -16.61 -25.59
C SER A 167 5.15 -16.38 -25.80
N LYS A 168 5.63 -15.14 -25.60
CA LYS A 168 7.04 -14.74 -25.72
C LYS A 168 7.47 -13.95 -24.47
N PRO A 169 7.57 -14.60 -23.30
CA PRO A 169 7.77 -13.92 -22.02
C PRO A 169 9.12 -13.19 -21.92
N ALA A 170 10.12 -13.57 -22.74
CA ALA A 170 11.42 -12.90 -22.78
C ALA A 170 11.33 -11.42 -23.23
N ASN A 171 10.24 -11.02 -23.88
CA ASN A 171 10.02 -9.65 -24.34
C ASN A 171 9.21 -8.81 -23.32
N LEU A 172 8.80 -9.39 -22.19
CA LEU A 172 8.03 -8.71 -21.16
C LEU A 172 8.95 -8.37 -19.97
N PRO A 173 8.72 -7.24 -19.29
CA PRO A 173 9.42 -6.96 -18.04
C PRO A 173 9.06 -8.02 -16.98
N GLU A 174 9.98 -8.30 -16.06
CA GLU A 174 9.72 -9.25 -14.96
C GLU A 174 8.46 -8.85 -14.16
N THR A 175 8.22 -7.55 -13.98
CA THR A 175 7.02 -7.02 -13.32
C THR A 175 5.72 -7.50 -13.96
N ALA A 176 5.64 -7.55 -15.29
CA ALA A 176 4.46 -8.06 -16.00
C ALA A 176 4.27 -9.56 -15.79
N ILE A 177 5.36 -10.34 -15.72
CA ILE A 177 5.29 -11.78 -15.44
C ILE A 177 4.80 -12.02 -14.01
N ARG A 178 5.34 -11.29 -13.03
CA ARG A 178 5.03 -11.47 -11.60
C ARG A 178 3.61 -11.04 -11.24
N SER A 179 3.14 -9.95 -11.84
CA SER A 179 1.78 -9.42 -11.69
C SER A 179 0.73 -10.13 -12.55
N ARG A 180 1.11 -11.19 -13.30
CA ARG A 180 0.23 -11.88 -14.27
C ARG A 180 -0.40 -10.90 -15.28
N GLY A 181 0.39 -9.90 -15.63
CA GLY A 181 0.05 -8.85 -16.57
C GLY A 181 -0.78 -7.73 -16.00
N GLU A 182 -1.10 -7.67 -14.70
CA GLU A 182 -1.83 -6.51 -14.17
C GLU A 182 -0.98 -5.26 -14.26
N LEU A 183 -1.36 -4.32 -15.12
CA LEU A 183 -0.74 -2.99 -15.18
C LEU A 183 -1.19 -2.15 -14.00
N GLY A 184 -2.47 -2.27 -13.65
CA GLY A 184 -3.05 -1.61 -12.51
C GLY A 184 -4.54 -1.33 -12.65
N HIS A 185 -5.12 -0.80 -11.58
CA HIS A 185 -6.57 -0.64 -11.39
C HIS A 185 -6.91 0.75 -10.88
N ILE A 186 -8.16 1.15 -11.08
CA ILE A 186 -8.76 2.36 -10.53
C ILE A 186 -9.45 2.07 -9.19
N HIS A 187 -9.50 3.05 -8.28
CA HIS A 187 -10.31 3.01 -7.07
C HIS A 187 -11.56 3.89 -7.20
N ASP A 188 -12.51 3.77 -6.26
CA ASP A 188 -13.75 4.54 -6.29
C ASP A 188 -13.49 6.05 -6.18
N GLU A 189 -12.46 6.45 -5.43
CA GLU A 189 -12.00 7.84 -5.32
C GLU A 189 -11.21 8.34 -6.54
N THR A 190 -11.08 7.53 -7.58
CA THR A 190 -10.42 7.85 -8.86
C THR A 190 -8.90 7.94 -8.80
N SER A 191 -8.27 7.61 -7.67
CA SER A 191 -6.84 7.24 -7.67
C SER A 191 -6.64 5.93 -8.43
N LEU A 192 -5.42 5.70 -8.89
CA LEU A 192 -5.09 4.49 -9.63
C LEU A 192 -3.83 3.88 -9.07
N HIS A 193 -3.78 2.56 -9.01
CA HIS A 193 -2.51 1.88 -9.02
C HIS A 193 -2.05 1.63 -10.44
N LEU A 194 -0.78 1.90 -10.75
CA LEU A 194 -0.14 1.58 -12.04
C LEU A 194 1.34 1.21 -11.86
N TYR A 195 1.85 0.36 -12.74
CA TYR A 195 3.29 0.06 -12.87
C TYR A 195 3.98 0.96 -13.90
N PHE A 196 5.22 1.35 -13.62
CA PHE A 196 6.05 2.15 -14.50
C PHE A 196 7.46 1.58 -14.63
N SER A 197 8.22 2.03 -15.64
CA SER A 197 9.67 1.79 -15.63
C SER A 197 10.27 2.47 -14.38
N PRO A 198 11.35 1.93 -13.79
CA PRO A 198 11.95 2.54 -12.60
C PRO A 198 12.36 4.01 -12.78
N ALA A 199 12.84 4.38 -13.98
CA ALA A 199 13.22 5.75 -14.30
C ALA A 199 12.00 6.69 -14.42
N ASP A 200 10.91 6.24 -15.04
CA ASP A 200 9.67 7.02 -15.07
C ASP A 200 9.08 7.15 -13.67
N ALA A 201 9.07 6.07 -12.89
CA ALA A 201 8.54 6.05 -11.53
C ALA A 201 9.20 7.11 -10.65
N LYS A 202 10.52 7.27 -10.78
CA LYS A 202 11.28 8.34 -10.12
C LYS A 202 10.72 9.72 -10.45
N VAL A 203 10.65 10.07 -11.74
CA VAL A 203 10.22 11.39 -12.19
C VAL A 203 8.74 11.65 -11.85
N ILE A 204 7.87 10.65 -11.96
CA ILE A 204 6.45 10.75 -11.60
C ILE A 204 6.29 11.06 -10.11
N ILE A 205 7.04 10.37 -9.24
CA ILE A 205 7.01 10.64 -7.80
C ILE A 205 7.59 12.04 -7.53
N GLU A 206 8.76 12.38 -8.07
CA GLU A 206 9.43 13.67 -7.80
C GLU A 206 8.59 14.87 -8.22
N LYS A 207 7.83 14.76 -9.33
CA LYS A 207 6.88 15.78 -9.78
C LYS A 207 5.57 15.81 -9.01
N GLY A 208 5.38 14.95 -8.01
CA GLY A 208 4.23 14.96 -7.11
C GLY A 208 2.96 14.32 -7.67
N TRP A 209 3.06 13.52 -8.74
CA TRP A 209 1.91 12.84 -9.35
C TRP A 209 1.52 11.54 -8.67
N ALA A 210 2.45 10.94 -7.93
CA ALA A 210 2.25 9.65 -7.30
C ALA A 210 3.11 9.46 -6.05
N GLU A 211 2.77 8.43 -5.30
CA GLU A 211 3.64 7.83 -4.29
C GLU A 211 3.68 6.31 -4.46
N ARG A 212 4.69 5.67 -3.90
CA ARG A 212 4.89 4.23 -4.00
C ARG A 212 3.87 3.49 -3.12
N HIS A 213 3.33 2.38 -3.64
CA HIS A 213 2.59 1.44 -2.81
C HIS A 213 3.53 0.86 -1.76
N ARG A 214 3.11 0.75 -0.50
CA ARG A 214 4.02 0.34 0.59
C ARG A 214 4.60 -1.07 0.44
N CYS A 215 3.88 -1.97 -0.24
CA CYS A 215 4.40 -3.30 -0.62
C CYS A 215 5.40 -3.30 -1.79
N ALA A 216 5.52 -2.22 -2.56
CA ALA A 216 6.43 -2.14 -3.72
C ALA A 216 7.84 -1.81 -3.26
N ARG A 217 8.64 -2.84 -2.98
CA ARG A 217 10.00 -2.69 -2.46
C ARG A 217 11.02 -2.99 -3.54
N THR A 218 12.10 -2.22 -3.55
CA THR A 218 13.26 -2.42 -4.42
C THR A 218 14.27 -3.41 -3.84
N GLN A 219 14.40 -3.44 -2.51
CA GLN A 219 15.37 -4.28 -1.80
C GLN A 219 14.73 -5.45 -1.03
N PRO A 220 15.40 -6.63 -0.99
CA PRO A 220 15.07 -7.73 -0.09
C PRO A 220 14.97 -7.27 1.37
N TRP A 221 14.09 -7.88 2.16
CA TRP A 221 14.19 -7.75 3.62
C TRP A 221 15.47 -8.43 4.12
N TRP A 222 16.06 -7.93 5.23
CA TRP A 222 17.14 -8.50 6.06
C TRP A 222 17.30 -10.04 6.06
N PHE A 223 16.27 -10.84 5.83
CA PHE A 223 16.33 -12.31 5.73
C PHE A 223 16.38 -12.88 4.29
N GLY A 224 16.74 -12.09 3.28
CA GLY A 224 16.84 -12.57 1.89
C GLY A 224 15.48 -12.78 1.20
N CYS A 225 14.43 -12.07 1.63
CA CYS A 225 13.11 -12.17 1.02
C CYS A 225 13.08 -11.61 -0.42
N LYS A 226 12.20 -12.15 -1.27
CA LYS A 226 12.10 -11.80 -2.69
C LYS A 226 11.63 -10.35 -2.88
N LYS A 227 12.23 -9.65 -3.84
CA LYS A 227 11.84 -8.32 -4.34
C LYS A 227 10.34 -8.20 -4.65
N PHE A 228 9.73 -9.27 -5.18
CA PHE A 228 8.32 -9.36 -5.56
C PHE A 228 7.44 -10.05 -4.52
N MET A 229 7.49 -9.60 -3.26
CA MET A 229 6.64 -10.18 -2.22
C MET A 229 5.18 -9.82 -2.47
N PHE A 230 4.27 -10.76 -2.16
CA PHE A 230 2.84 -10.65 -2.48
C PHE A 230 2.52 -10.43 -3.98
N LYS A 231 3.48 -10.74 -4.88
CA LYS A 231 3.39 -10.53 -6.33
C LYS A 231 3.35 -9.05 -6.75
N ILE A 232 3.69 -8.13 -5.85
CA ILE A 232 3.75 -6.69 -6.13
C ILE A 232 5.18 -6.35 -6.56
N GLY A 233 5.32 -5.68 -7.70
CA GLY A 233 6.60 -5.19 -8.21
C GLY A 233 7.05 -3.90 -7.54
N ASP A 234 8.32 -3.55 -7.75
CA ASP A 234 9.01 -2.43 -7.11
C ASP A 234 8.58 -1.05 -7.61
N THR A 235 7.83 -0.98 -8.71
CA THR A 235 7.33 0.26 -9.31
C THR A 235 5.80 0.36 -9.30
N PHE A 236 5.13 -0.33 -8.36
CA PHE A 236 3.69 -0.18 -8.17
C PHE A 236 3.41 1.15 -7.46
N LEU A 237 2.88 2.13 -8.18
CA LEU A 237 2.60 3.46 -7.65
C LEU A 237 1.11 3.65 -7.41
N LEU A 238 0.73 4.45 -6.41
CA LEU A 238 -0.58 5.08 -6.33
C LEU A 238 -0.49 6.44 -7.03
N LEU A 239 -1.05 6.53 -8.23
CA LEU A 239 -1.33 7.79 -8.89
C LEU A 239 -2.47 8.50 -8.18
N TYR A 240 -2.29 9.79 -7.94
CA TYR A 240 -3.32 10.60 -7.30
C TYR A 240 -4.48 10.89 -8.26
N ALA A 241 -5.69 10.99 -7.70
CA ALA A 241 -6.90 11.26 -8.47
C ALA A 241 -6.80 12.61 -9.22
N PRO A 242 -7.12 12.67 -10.53
CA PRO A 242 -7.11 13.91 -11.29
C PRO A 242 -8.25 14.81 -10.85
N ARG A 243 -7.96 16.07 -10.56
CA ARG A 243 -8.95 17.05 -10.05
C ARG A 243 -9.61 17.88 -11.13
N ASP A 244 -8.93 18.03 -12.27
CA ASP A 244 -9.33 18.90 -13.37
C ASP A 244 -8.88 18.32 -14.73
N GLU A 245 -9.20 19.05 -15.81
CA GLU A 245 -8.84 18.66 -17.17
C GLU A 245 -7.33 18.55 -17.41
N ALA A 246 -6.53 19.40 -16.76
CA ALA A 246 -5.09 19.39 -16.95
C ALA A 246 -4.48 18.14 -16.32
N GLU A 247 -4.88 17.79 -15.09
CA GLU A 247 -4.47 16.54 -14.44
C GLU A 247 -5.01 15.31 -15.18
N PHE A 248 -6.23 15.39 -15.71
CA PHE A 248 -6.78 14.32 -16.56
C PHE A 248 -5.94 14.11 -17.82
N GLY A 249 -5.45 15.19 -18.44
CA GLY A 249 -4.50 15.12 -19.56
C GLY A 249 -3.19 14.41 -19.21
N VAL A 250 -2.61 14.74 -18.05
CA VAL A 250 -1.40 14.06 -17.53
C VAL A 250 -1.66 12.56 -17.31
N LEU A 251 -2.83 12.19 -16.78
CA LEU A 251 -3.18 10.79 -16.56
C LEU A 251 -3.18 9.97 -17.86
N LYS A 252 -3.57 10.56 -19.00
CA LYS A 252 -3.49 9.87 -20.31
C LYS A 252 -2.05 9.49 -20.66
N THR A 253 -1.12 10.42 -20.47
CA THR A 253 0.32 10.18 -20.67
C THR A 253 0.84 9.08 -19.74
N LEU A 254 0.42 9.11 -18.46
CA LEU A 254 0.82 8.11 -17.47
C LEU A 254 0.28 6.71 -17.82
N ILE A 255 -0.98 6.58 -18.22
CA ILE A 255 -1.55 5.29 -18.66
C ILE A 255 -0.80 4.75 -19.86
N ARG A 256 -0.45 5.60 -20.84
CA ARG A 256 0.35 5.19 -22.00
C ARG A 256 1.74 4.71 -21.60
N ALA A 257 2.44 5.44 -20.72
CA ALA A 257 3.76 5.04 -20.25
C ALA A 257 3.73 3.73 -19.46
N SER A 258 2.70 3.53 -18.62
CA SER A 258 2.48 2.27 -17.91
C SER A 258 2.28 1.11 -18.89
N ALA A 259 1.45 1.32 -19.92
CA ALA A 259 1.23 0.34 -20.99
C ALA A 259 2.50 -0.02 -21.74
N ARG A 260 3.33 0.97 -22.10
CA ARG A 260 4.61 0.74 -22.77
C ARG A 260 5.52 -0.15 -21.96
N PHE A 261 5.75 0.21 -20.69
CA PHE A 261 6.60 -0.55 -19.80
C PHE A 261 6.11 -2.00 -19.68
N MET A 262 4.84 -2.19 -19.30
CA MET A 262 4.31 -3.52 -18.97
C MET A 262 4.16 -4.45 -20.18
N THR A 263 3.95 -3.90 -21.38
CA THR A 263 3.86 -4.70 -22.61
C THR A 263 5.22 -4.89 -23.31
N GLY A 264 6.24 -4.14 -22.91
CA GLY A 264 7.54 -4.10 -23.59
C GLY A 264 7.45 -3.57 -25.03
N GLN A 265 6.42 -2.76 -25.34
CA GLN A 265 6.20 -2.16 -26.65
C GLN A 265 6.35 -0.64 -26.57
N GLU A 266 7.03 -0.05 -27.56
CA GLU A 266 7.16 1.40 -27.67
C GLU A 266 5.91 2.05 -28.29
N ASP A 267 5.32 1.39 -29.30
CA ASP A 267 4.21 1.91 -30.10
C ASP A 267 2.85 1.61 -29.45
N ILE A 268 2.56 2.26 -28.33
CA ILE A 268 1.22 2.27 -27.71
C ILE A 268 0.43 3.46 -28.24
N ALA A 269 -0.71 3.19 -28.87
CA ALA A 269 -1.66 4.21 -29.30
C ALA A 269 -2.27 4.93 -28.09
N GLU A 270 -2.45 6.25 -28.21
CA GLU A 270 -3.03 7.06 -27.14
C GLU A 270 -4.48 6.65 -26.84
N PRO A 271 -4.89 6.65 -25.56
CA PRO A 271 -6.27 6.42 -25.14
C PRO A 271 -7.19 7.65 -25.32
#